data_AF-A0A7J4INN8-F1
#
_entry.id   AF-A0A7J4INN8-F1
#
_cell.length_a   1.000
_cell.length_b   1.000
_cell.length_c   1.000
_cell.angle_alpha   90.00
_cell.angle_beta   90.00
_cell.angle_gamma   90.00
#
_symmetry.space_group_name_H-M   'P 1'
#
loop_
_entity.id
_entity.type
_entity.pdbx_description
1 polymer ?
#
loop_
_entity_poly.entity_id
_entity_poly.type
_entity_poly.pdbx_seq_one_letter_code
_entity_poly.pdbx_strand_id
1 'polypeptide(L)'
;MDPTGRCRLTAWCEIDPKPGDFLHLTGARVQFWQGSPDLVVDNSDQVSNLTDAPWESIDPEQHWVDIELSKLVTSGSRRGIKTKGTIVAIRSDSGIIQRCPECRRILRESACLDHGPQQGVEDLRLKFVVDNGIHNASLILGKEPSEKLLGNTQEAVKEIISKTSQGDFLTEVRNNYLARKVTIHGRSLVDAQGAMILAEGVTFDDTSNETAANLVMEEWGVLL
;
A
#
# COMPACT_ATOMS: atom_id res chain seq x y z
N MET A 1 15.56 5.57 -6.83
CA MET A 1 14.90 4.29 -7.13
C MET A 1 15.93 3.42 -7.82
N ASP A 2 15.91 2.13 -7.57
CA ASP A 2 16.77 1.17 -8.25
C ASP A 2 15.95 -0.12 -8.55
N PRO A 3 16.52 -1.13 -9.23
CA PRO A 3 15.81 -2.37 -9.50
C PRO A 3 15.35 -3.12 -8.24
N THR A 4 15.95 -2.83 -7.08
CA THR A 4 15.61 -3.47 -5.79
C THR A 4 14.43 -2.80 -5.08
N GLY A 5 14.04 -1.59 -5.50
CA GLY A 5 12.79 -0.96 -5.13
C GLY A 5 12.86 0.55 -4.95
N ARG A 6 12.00 1.05 -4.05
CA ARG A 6 11.82 2.48 -3.81
C ARG A 6 12.31 2.86 -2.42
N CYS A 7 13.09 3.91 -2.34
CA CYS A 7 13.56 4.51 -1.09
C CYS A 7 13.36 6.03 -1.17
N ARG A 8 12.94 6.64 -0.08
CA ARG A 8 12.88 8.10 0.02
C ARG A 8 14.30 8.64 0.18
N LEU A 9 14.59 9.75 -0.50
CA LEU A 9 15.81 10.52 -0.31
C LEU A 9 15.43 11.87 0.30
N THR A 10 16.13 12.28 1.34
CA THR A 10 16.02 13.63 1.92
C THR A 10 17.39 14.29 1.81
N ALA A 11 17.41 15.49 1.23
CA ALA A 11 18.63 16.29 1.08
C ALA A 11 18.52 17.56 1.94
N TRP A 12 19.50 17.78 2.80
CA TRP A 12 19.68 19.02 3.57
C TRP A 12 20.67 19.99 2.91
N CYS A 13 20.97 19.75 1.64
CA CYS A 13 21.85 20.53 0.77
C CYS A 13 21.13 20.87 -0.53
N GLU A 14 21.66 21.85 -1.27
CA GLU A 14 21.16 22.17 -2.61
C GLU A 14 21.60 21.08 -3.60
N ILE A 15 20.62 20.40 -4.18
CA ILE A 15 20.77 19.46 -5.29
C ILE A 15 19.67 19.74 -6.32
N ASP A 16 19.97 19.55 -7.60
CA ASP A 16 19.01 19.76 -8.71
C ASP A 16 19.01 18.56 -9.68
N PRO A 17 18.60 17.36 -9.22
CA PRO A 17 18.51 16.19 -10.08
C PRO A 17 17.32 16.35 -11.06
N LYS A 18 17.54 15.98 -12.31
CA LYS A 18 16.51 15.99 -13.35
C LYS A 18 15.86 14.61 -13.46
N PRO A 19 14.60 14.52 -13.93
CA PRO A 19 13.98 13.23 -14.23
C PRO A 19 14.85 12.41 -15.20
N GLY A 20 15.17 11.17 -14.80
CA GLY A 20 16.04 10.27 -15.55
C GLY A 20 17.51 10.30 -15.12
N ASP A 21 17.92 11.23 -14.25
CA ASP A 21 19.28 11.25 -13.73
C ASP A 21 19.54 10.06 -12.81
N PHE A 22 20.74 9.50 -12.93
CA PHE A 22 21.25 8.47 -12.03
C PHE A 22 22.18 9.12 -11.02
N LEU A 23 21.83 9.01 -9.73
CA LEU A 23 22.63 9.57 -8.65
C LEU A 23 23.48 8.49 -7.99
N HIS A 24 24.76 8.78 -7.82
CA HIS A 24 25.65 8.05 -6.93
C HIS A 24 25.76 8.80 -5.60
N LEU A 25 25.46 8.10 -4.50
CA LEU A 25 25.47 8.67 -3.16
C LEU A 25 26.65 8.11 -2.36
N THR A 26 27.54 8.98 -1.91
CA THR A 26 28.70 8.61 -1.09
C THR A 26 28.55 9.13 0.33
N GLY A 27 28.75 8.26 1.33
CA GLY A 27 28.65 8.66 2.74
C GLY A 27 27.23 9.07 3.19
N ALA A 28 26.19 8.77 2.41
CA ALA A 28 24.81 9.00 2.79
C ALA A 28 24.43 8.17 4.02
N ARG A 29 23.55 8.72 4.86
CA ARG A 29 23.07 8.05 6.07
C ARG A 29 21.76 7.32 5.79
N VAL A 30 21.56 6.20 6.48
CA VAL A 30 20.29 5.48 6.49
C VAL A 30 19.56 5.80 7.79
N GLN A 31 18.31 6.22 7.70
CA GLN A 31 17.40 6.37 8.83
C GLN A 31 16.20 5.43 8.66
N PHE A 32 15.67 4.91 9.76
CA PHE A 32 14.44 4.12 9.75
C PHE A 32 13.27 4.96 10.23
N TRP A 33 12.24 5.10 9.40
CA TRP A 33 10.97 5.72 9.79
C TRP A 33 9.81 4.77 9.49
N GLN A 34 9.01 4.46 10.51
CA GLN A 34 7.94 3.45 10.42
C GLN A 34 8.43 2.13 9.78
N GLY A 35 9.66 1.75 10.13
CA GLY A 35 10.33 0.53 9.69
C GLY A 35 10.88 0.54 8.26
N SER A 36 10.58 1.55 7.42
CA SER A 36 11.17 1.64 6.07
C SER A 36 12.47 2.43 6.12
N PRO A 37 13.52 2.01 5.38
CA PRO A 37 14.73 2.80 5.25
C PRO A 37 14.46 4.05 4.41
N ASP A 38 15.04 5.15 4.84
CA ASP A 38 15.14 6.40 4.11
C ASP A 38 16.63 6.79 4.02
N LEU A 39 17.01 7.36 2.88
CA LEU A 39 18.36 7.87 2.63
C LEU A 39 18.41 9.36 2.95
N VAL A 40 19.47 9.79 3.62
CA VAL A 40 19.69 11.20 3.97
C VAL A 40 21.08 11.62 3.49
N VAL A 41 21.12 12.75 2.78
CA VAL A 41 22.35 13.45 2.42
C VAL A 41 22.34 14.83 3.09
N ASP A 42 23.47 15.19 3.66
CA ASP A 42 23.66 16.39 4.47
C ASP A 42 24.43 17.47 3.66
N ASN A 43 25.32 17.07 2.76
CA ASN A 43 26.18 17.94 1.96
C ASN A 43 26.11 17.58 0.46
N SER A 44 26.44 18.53 -0.43
CA SER A 44 26.37 18.33 -1.88
C SER A 44 27.46 17.42 -2.44
N ASP A 45 28.62 17.32 -1.77
CA ASP A 45 29.73 16.41 -2.13
C ASP A 45 29.37 14.93 -1.99
N GLN A 46 28.30 14.62 -1.24
CA GLN A 46 27.77 13.27 -1.09
C GLN A 46 26.96 12.82 -2.31
N VAL A 47 26.64 13.71 -3.25
CA VAL A 47 25.79 13.41 -4.41
C VAL A 47 26.57 13.69 -5.69
N SER A 48 26.68 12.70 -6.55
CA SER A 48 27.21 12.88 -7.90
C SER A 48 26.28 12.27 -8.94
N ASN A 49 26.20 12.92 -10.11
CA ASN A 49 25.49 12.37 -11.26
C ASN A 49 26.37 11.32 -11.94
N LEU A 50 25.78 10.18 -12.26
CA LEU A 50 26.38 9.16 -13.10
C LEU A 50 26.07 9.48 -14.56
N THR A 51 27.12 9.53 -15.38
CA THR A 51 27.00 9.68 -16.84
C THR A 51 26.58 8.38 -17.50
N ASP A 52 27.05 7.25 -16.97
CA ASP A 52 26.69 5.91 -17.45
C ASP A 52 25.57 5.35 -16.59
N ALA A 53 24.43 5.05 -17.21
CA ALA A 53 23.27 4.48 -16.54
C ALA A 53 23.57 3.05 -16.06
N PRO A 54 23.53 2.75 -14.75
CA PRO A 54 23.78 1.41 -14.23
C PRO A 54 22.65 0.41 -14.51
N TRP A 55 21.47 0.89 -14.91
CA TRP A 55 20.32 0.09 -15.34
C TRP A 55 19.43 0.91 -16.28
N GLU A 56 18.48 0.26 -16.97
CA GLU A 56 17.52 0.96 -17.82
C GLU A 56 16.64 1.93 -17.02
N SER A 57 16.15 2.99 -17.67
CA SER A 57 15.26 3.95 -17.02
C SER A 57 14.05 3.26 -16.40
N ILE A 58 13.81 3.53 -15.12
CA ILE A 58 12.72 2.92 -14.36
C ILE A 58 11.57 3.90 -14.30
N ASP A 59 10.40 3.49 -14.79
CA ASP A 59 9.15 4.22 -14.62
C ASP A 59 8.67 4.10 -13.15
N PRO A 60 8.62 5.21 -12.38
CA PRO A 60 8.18 5.18 -10.99
C PRO A 60 6.73 4.71 -10.79
N GLU A 61 5.87 4.82 -11.80
CA GLU A 61 4.47 4.40 -11.68
C GLU A 61 4.30 2.88 -11.86
N GLN A 62 5.17 2.27 -12.67
CA GLN A 62 5.11 0.85 -13.02
C GLN A 62 6.11 -0.02 -12.27
N HIS A 63 7.10 0.57 -11.60
CA HIS A 63 8.14 -0.19 -10.93
C HIS A 63 7.72 -0.72 -9.57
N TRP A 64 7.35 -1.99 -9.53
CA TRP A 64 6.98 -2.71 -8.32
C TRP A 64 7.83 -3.95 -8.15
N VAL A 65 8.32 -4.15 -6.92
CA VAL A 65 9.11 -5.33 -6.58
C VAL A 65 8.16 -6.42 -6.11
N ASP A 66 8.05 -7.48 -6.91
CA ASP A 66 7.28 -8.67 -6.53
C ASP A 66 7.92 -9.33 -5.30
N ILE A 67 7.11 -9.49 -4.25
CA ILE A 67 7.48 -10.15 -3.01
C ILE A 67 6.32 -11.00 -2.54
N GLU A 68 6.61 -12.24 -2.15
CA GLU A 68 5.61 -13.14 -1.59
C GLU A 68 5.13 -12.62 -0.22
N LEU A 69 3.84 -12.80 0.08
CA LEU A 69 3.25 -12.30 1.33
C LEU A 69 3.97 -12.84 2.57
N SER A 70 4.35 -14.12 2.59
CA SER A 70 5.11 -14.70 3.72
C SER A 70 6.41 -13.95 3.95
N LYS A 71 7.19 -13.75 2.88
CA LYS A 71 8.48 -13.05 2.94
C LYS A 71 8.30 -11.57 3.31
N LEU A 72 7.22 -10.94 2.87
CA LEU A 72 6.88 -9.57 3.24
C LEU A 72 6.59 -9.48 4.75
N VAL A 73 5.82 -10.41 5.31
CA VAL A 73 5.44 -10.43 6.73
C VAL A 73 6.63 -10.75 7.63
N THR A 74 7.53 -11.65 7.21
CA THR A 74 8.70 -12.05 7.99
C THR A 74 9.94 -11.20 7.73
N SER A 75 9.84 -10.16 6.90
CA SER A 75 10.92 -9.20 6.65
C SER A 75 10.53 -7.79 7.09
N GLY A 76 11.46 -6.84 7.01
CA GLY A 76 11.20 -5.45 7.37
C GLY A 76 10.22 -4.74 6.42
N SER A 77 9.76 -3.56 6.82
CA SER A 77 8.92 -2.66 6.01
C SER A 77 9.61 -2.26 4.70
N ARG A 78 8.84 -2.11 3.63
CA ARG A 78 9.34 -1.80 2.29
C ARG A 78 8.37 -0.87 1.54
N ARG A 79 8.89 -0.12 0.57
CA ARG A 79 8.10 0.70 -0.34
C ARG A 79 8.23 0.18 -1.77
N GLY A 80 7.20 0.39 -2.58
CA GLY A 80 7.21 -0.09 -3.97
C GLY A 80 7.12 -1.60 -4.07
N ILE A 81 6.35 -2.24 -3.18
CA ILE A 81 6.14 -3.69 -3.21
C ILE A 81 4.90 -4.06 -3.99
N LYS A 82 4.94 -5.24 -4.60
CA LYS A 82 3.78 -5.93 -5.16
C LYS A 82 3.69 -7.31 -4.54
N THR A 83 2.53 -7.64 -3.99
CA THR A 83 2.29 -8.93 -3.32
C THR A 83 0.92 -9.46 -3.71
N LYS A 84 0.74 -10.77 -3.60
CA LYS A 84 -0.56 -11.44 -3.81
C LYS A 84 -1.12 -11.96 -2.49
N GLY A 85 -2.43 -12.08 -2.41
CA GLY A 85 -3.13 -12.68 -1.28
C GLY A 85 -4.62 -12.82 -1.54
N THR A 86 -5.33 -13.52 -0.65
CA THR A 86 -6.78 -13.68 -0.69
C THR A 86 -7.41 -12.82 0.40
N ILE A 87 -8.45 -12.05 0.06
CA ILE A 87 -9.19 -11.28 1.07
C ILE A 87 -10.00 -12.25 1.93
N VAL A 88 -9.64 -12.39 3.20
CA VAL A 88 -10.30 -13.30 4.16
C VAL A 88 -11.20 -12.60 5.15
N ALA A 89 -11.04 -11.29 5.33
CA ALA A 89 -11.94 -10.49 6.16
C ALA A 89 -12.04 -9.05 5.70
N ILE A 90 -13.20 -8.45 5.95
CA ILE A 90 -13.46 -7.02 5.74
C ILE A 90 -13.81 -6.40 7.09
N ARG A 91 -13.03 -5.40 7.48
CA ARG A 91 -13.15 -4.78 8.79
C ARG A 91 -14.36 -3.84 8.81
N SER A 92 -15.02 -3.78 9.95
CA SER A 92 -16.22 -2.96 10.17
C SER A 92 -15.94 -1.46 10.13
N ASP A 93 -14.69 -1.03 10.27
CA ASP A 93 -14.26 0.37 10.10
C ASP A 93 -13.98 0.74 8.63
N SER A 94 -14.47 -0.05 7.67
CA SER A 94 -14.44 0.28 6.24
C SER A 94 -15.64 1.14 5.85
N GLY A 95 -15.42 2.14 5.01
CA GLY A 95 -16.41 3.10 4.52
C GLY A 95 -16.00 4.54 4.83
N ILE A 96 -16.99 5.41 5.05
CA ILE A 96 -16.75 6.82 5.37
C ILE A 96 -16.40 6.96 6.85
N ILE A 97 -15.19 7.46 7.11
CA ILE A 97 -14.74 7.84 8.46
C ILE A 97 -14.66 9.37 8.57
N GLN A 98 -14.65 9.86 9.80
CA GLN A 98 -14.48 11.28 10.11
C GLN A 98 -13.10 11.50 10.70
N ARG A 99 -12.35 12.49 10.21
CA ARG A 99 -11.03 12.85 10.72
C ARG A 99 -11.01 14.22 11.35
N CYS A 100 -10.22 14.38 12.39
CA CYS A 100 -9.91 15.67 12.98
C CYS A 100 -9.25 16.57 11.91
N PRO A 101 -9.79 17.77 11.62
CA PRO A 101 -9.16 18.73 10.72
C PRO A 101 -7.75 19.14 11.15
N GLU A 102 -7.43 19.09 12.45
CA GLU A 102 -6.12 19.51 12.97
C GLU A 102 -5.06 18.41 12.88
N CYS A 103 -5.32 17.21 13.42
CA CYS A 103 -4.31 16.14 13.49
C CYS A 103 -4.59 14.94 12.61
N ARG A 104 -5.67 14.94 11.82
CA ARG A 104 -6.09 13.86 10.90
C ARG A 104 -6.36 12.50 11.56
N ARG A 105 -6.39 12.42 12.89
CA ARG A 105 -6.83 11.23 13.63
C ARG A 105 -8.32 11.01 13.45
N ILE A 106 -8.75 9.76 13.52
CA ILE A 106 -10.17 9.38 13.39
C ILE A 106 -10.95 9.91 14.58
N LEU A 107 -12.08 10.58 14.33
CA LEU A 107 -13.03 11.01 15.34
C LEU A 107 -13.89 9.83 15.81
N ARG A 108 -14.22 9.80 17.09
CA ARG A 108 -15.20 8.88 17.68
C ARG A 108 -16.29 9.71 18.33
N GLU A 109 -17.54 9.43 18.03
CA GLU A 109 -18.69 10.20 18.57
C GLU A 109 -18.52 11.72 18.34
N SER A 110 -18.00 12.10 17.16
CA SER A 110 -17.69 13.48 16.79
C SER A 110 -16.66 14.19 17.70
N ALA A 111 -15.78 13.45 18.36
CA ALA A 111 -14.70 13.99 19.18
C ALA A 111 -13.33 13.38 18.82
N CYS A 112 -12.31 14.25 18.82
CA CYS A 112 -10.91 13.87 18.71
C CYS A 112 -10.35 13.64 20.13
N LEU A 113 -9.45 12.67 20.27
CA LEU A 113 -8.78 12.40 21.54
C LEU A 113 -8.03 13.63 22.08
N ASP A 114 -7.31 14.33 21.21
CA ASP A 114 -6.45 15.45 21.61
C ASP A 114 -7.12 16.82 21.56
N HIS A 115 -8.05 17.03 20.61
CA HIS A 115 -8.65 18.34 20.31
C HIS A 115 -10.14 18.43 20.69
N GLY A 116 -10.70 17.40 21.32
CA GLY A 116 -12.08 17.40 21.80
C GLY A 116 -13.16 17.35 20.70
N PRO A 117 -14.42 17.70 21.03
CA PRO A 117 -15.57 17.69 20.13
C PRO A 117 -15.39 18.65 18.95
N GLN A 118 -15.56 18.15 17.72
CA GLN A 118 -15.44 18.97 16.51
C GLN A 118 -16.10 18.30 15.30
N GLN A 119 -16.38 19.10 14.27
CA GLN A 119 -16.83 18.57 12.99
C GLN A 119 -15.66 17.92 12.24
N GLY A 120 -15.85 16.67 11.85
CA GLY A 120 -14.85 15.91 11.11
C GLY A 120 -14.81 16.25 9.62
N VAL A 121 -13.65 15.99 9.03
CA VAL A 121 -13.47 15.89 7.58
C VAL A 121 -13.69 14.45 7.17
N GLU A 122 -14.59 14.24 6.23
CA GLU A 122 -14.93 12.92 5.73
C GLU A 122 -13.79 12.33 4.90
N ASP A 123 -13.47 11.07 5.12
CA ASP A 123 -12.43 10.32 4.40
C ASP A 123 -12.94 8.91 4.12
N LEU A 124 -12.90 8.48 2.85
CA LEU A 124 -13.21 7.11 2.48
C LEU A 124 -11.99 6.21 2.72
N ARG A 125 -12.21 5.11 3.42
CA ARG A 125 -11.17 4.11 3.68
C ARG A 125 -11.73 2.71 3.68
N LEU A 126 -11.07 1.79 2.99
CA LEU A 126 -11.38 0.36 3.09
C LEU A 126 -10.26 -0.36 3.84
N LYS A 127 -10.63 -1.30 4.70
CA LYS A 127 -9.68 -2.12 5.46
C LYS A 127 -10.04 -3.59 5.37
N PHE A 128 -9.11 -4.37 4.85
CA PHE A 128 -9.23 -5.81 4.66
C PHE A 128 -8.16 -6.57 5.44
N VAL A 129 -8.32 -7.88 5.54
CA VAL A 129 -7.27 -8.81 5.91
C VAL A 129 -7.00 -9.69 4.71
N VAL A 130 -5.74 -9.78 4.32
CA VAL A 130 -5.28 -10.65 3.21
C VAL A 130 -4.43 -11.77 3.76
N ASP A 131 -4.57 -12.95 3.17
CA ASP A 131 -3.94 -14.19 3.64
C ASP A 131 -3.49 -15.05 2.45
N ASN A 132 -2.36 -15.76 2.58
CA ASN A 132 -1.83 -16.67 1.56
C ASN A 132 -1.81 -18.16 1.99
N GLY A 133 -2.49 -18.50 3.08
CA GLY A 133 -2.51 -19.83 3.70
C GLY A 133 -1.42 -20.06 4.74
N ILE A 134 -0.44 -19.15 4.86
CA ILE A 134 0.68 -19.26 5.81
C ILE A 134 0.74 -18.03 6.73
N HIS A 135 0.66 -16.84 6.14
CA HIS A 135 0.69 -15.56 6.84
C HIS A 135 -0.47 -14.67 6.38
N ASN A 136 -0.83 -13.72 7.25
CA ASN A 136 -1.80 -12.67 6.93
C ASN A 136 -1.22 -11.27 7.14
N ALA A 137 -1.84 -10.29 6.49
CA ALA A 137 -1.53 -8.88 6.66
C ALA A 137 -2.81 -8.03 6.65
N SER A 138 -2.78 -6.92 7.40
CA SER A 138 -3.82 -5.89 7.30
C SER A 138 -3.65 -5.07 6.03
N LEU A 139 -4.62 -5.08 5.14
CA LEU A 139 -4.63 -4.26 3.93
C LEU A 139 -5.47 -3.00 4.15
N ILE A 140 -4.91 -1.83 3.89
CA ILE A 140 -5.61 -0.54 4.02
C ILE A 140 -5.53 0.19 2.68
N LEU A 141 -6.69 0.61 2.18
CA LEU A 141 -6.85 1.48 1.03
C LEU A 141 -7.31 2.86 1.55
N GLY A 142 -6.57 3.92 1.21
CA GLY A 142 -7.03 5.29 1.42
C GLY A 142 -8.12 5.69 0.41
N LYS A 143 -8.47 6.98 0.34
CA LYS A 143 -9.53 7.50 -0.53
C LYS A 143 -9.38 7.05 -1.98
N GLU A 144 -8.34 7.49 -2.68
CA GLU A 144 -8.13 7.22 -4.11
C GLU A 144 -8.16 5.72 -4.47
N PRO A 145 -7.38 4.82 -3.82
CA PRO A 145 -7.44 3.40 -4.14
C PRO A 145 -8.78 2.76 -3.73
N SER A 146 -9.48 3.28 -2.72
CA SER A 146 -10.82 2.80 -2.35
C SER A 146 -11.85 3.18 -3.42
N GLU A 147 -11.82 4.43 -3.91
CA GLU A 147 -12.71 4.88 -4.99
C GLU A 147 -12.49 4.06 -6.26
N LYS A 148 -11.22 3.82 -6.61
CA LYS A 148 -10.85 2.98 -7.76
C LYS A 148 -11.33 1.54 -7.62
N LEU A 149 -11.23 0.96 -6.42
CA LEU A 149 -11.69 -0.41 -6.17
C LEU A 149 -13.21 -0.54 -6.20
N LEU A 150 -13.92 0.46 -5.65
CA LEU A 150 -15.38 0.51 -5.62
C LEU A 150 -16.00 0.93 -6.95
N GLY A 151 -15.23 1.60 -7.82
CA GLY A 151 -15.76 2.23 -9.03
C GLY A 151 -16.68 3.43 -8.74
N ASN A 152 -16.61 3.98 -7.53
CA ASN A 152 -17.49 5.05 -7.04
C ASN A 152 -16.67 6.09 -6.28
N THR A 153 -17.05 7.37 -6.37
CA THR A 153 -16.40 8.43 -5.58
C THR A 153 -16.86 8.38 -4.11
N GLN A 154 -16.09 9.02 -3.22
CA GLN A 154 -16.44 9.16 -1.81
C GLN A 154 -17.84 9.77 -1.62
N GLU A 155 -18.22 10.74 -2.44
CA GLU A 155 -19.52 11.41 -2.39
C GLU A 155 -20.65 10.44 -2.77
N ALA A 156 -20.45 9.61 -3.80
CA ALA A 156 -21.41 8.58 -4.19
C ALA A 156 -21.54 7.50 -3.10
N VAL A 157 -20.42 7.06 -2.52
CA VAL A 157 -20.42 6.10 -1.39
C VAL A 157 -21.16 6.67 -0.19
N LYS A 158 -20.95 7.95 0.14
CA LYS A 158 -21.69 8.65 1.19
C LYS A 158 -23.18 8.68 0.91
N GLU A 159 -23.58 8.97 -0.33
CA GLU A 159 -24.98 8.98 -0.73
C GLU A 159 -25.62 7.58 -0.57
N ILE A 160 -24.93 6.52 -1.00
CA ILE A 160 -25.37 5.12 -0.83
C ILE A 160 -25.59 4.81 0.66
N ILE A 161 -24.62 5.14 1.51
CA ILE A 161 -24.70 4.90 2.96
C ILE A 161 -25.85 5.69 3.58
N SER A 162 -26.09 6.92 3.11
CA SER A 162 -27.19 7.77 3.63
C SER A 162 -28.58 7.25 3.27
N LYS A 163 -28.73 6.56 2.12
CA LYS A 163 -30.00 5.97 1.65
C LYS A 163 -30.25 4.59 2.24
N THR A 164 -29.20 3.87 2.61
CA THR A 164 -29.25 2.50 3.15
C THR A 164 -28.78 2.51 4.60
N SER A 165 -27.60 1.98 4.87
CA SER A 165 -26.89 2.08 6.13
C SER A 165 -25.42 1.75 5.93
N GLN A 166 -24.58 2.06 6.92
CA GLN A 166 -23.19 1.59 6.95
C GLN A 166 -23.10 0.05 6.91
N GLY A 167 -24.07 -0.64 7.53
CA GLY A 167 -24.11 -2.10 7.59
C GLY A 167 -24.41 -2.75 6.24
N ASP A 168 -25.32 -2.14 5.47
CA ASP A 168 -25.68 -2.61 4.13
C ASP A 168 -24.52 -2.41 3.16
N PHE A 169 -23.88 -1.22 3.19
CA PHE A 169 -22.66 -0.96 2.42
C PHE A 169 -21.57 -1.99 2.74
N LEU A 170 -21.31 -2.28 4.02
CA LEU A 170 -20.34 -3.30 4.41
C LEU A 170 -20.72 -4.71 3.91
N THR A 171 -22.00 -5.01 3.82
CA THR A 171 -22.50 -6.29 3.31
C THR A 171 -22.26 -6.40 1.80
N GLU A 172 -22.52 -5.33 1.06
CA GLU A 172 -22.21 -5.25 -0.38
C GLU A 172 -20.70 -5.41 -0.64
N VAL A 173 -19.86 -4.67 0.11
CA VAL A 173 -18.40 -4.78 0.03
C VAL A 173 -17.94 -6.22 0.35
N ARG A 174 -18.56 -6.89 1.33
CA ARG A 174 -18.27 -8.32 1.60
C ARG A 174 -18.66 -9.22 0.44
N ASN A 175 -19.85 -9.07 -0.11
CA ASN A 175 -20.31 -9.91 -1.22
C ASN A 175 -19.43 -9.76 -2.46
N ASN A 176 -18.90 -8.57 -2.72
CA ASN A 176 -18.11 -8.28 -3.92
C ASN A 176 -16.63 -8.66 -3.80
N TYR A 177 -16.06 -8.65 -2.59
CA TYR A 177 -14.60 -8.74 -2.42
C TYR A 177 -14.11 -9.86 -1.50
N LEU A 178 -14.96 -10.40 -0.63
CA LEU A 178 -14.56 -11.50 0.25
C LEU A 178 -14.18 -12.73 -0.59
N ALA A 179 -13.16 -13.48 -0.13
CA ALA A 179 -12.61 -14.66 -0.77
C ALA A 179 -12.02 -14.45 -2.17
N ARG A 180 -11.88 -13.20 -2.64
CA ARG A 180 -11.21 -12.90 -3.91
C ARG A 180 -9.70 -12.86 -3.74
N LYS A 181 -9.00 -13.44 -4.71
CA LYS A 181 -7.55 -13.28 -4.87
C LYS A 181 -7.25 -11.90 -5.44
N VAL A 182 -6.25 -11.25 -4.89
CA VAL A 182 -5.86 -9.89 -5.25
C VAL A 182 -4.35 -9.77 -5.41
N THR A 183 -3.94 -8.93 -6.35
CA THR A 183 -2.60 -8.38 -6.44
C THR A 183 -2.63 -6.96 -5.87
N ILE A 184 -1.71 -6.66 -4.97
CA ILE A 184 -1.68 -5.42 -4.20
C ILE A 184 -0.34 -4.75 -4.46
N HIS A 185 -0.37 -3.46 -4.80
CA HIS A 185 0.83 -2.64 -4.91
C HIS A 185 0.79 -1.47 -3.91
N GLY A 186 1.95 -1.15 -3.32
CA GLY A 186 2.07 -0.06 -2.37
C GLY A 186 3.28 -0.20 -1.46
N ARG A 187 3.07 -0.02 -0.15
CA ARG A 187 4.13 -0.16 0.86
C ARG A 187 3.69 -1.05 2.03
N SER A 188 4.62 -1.79 2.58
CA SER A 188 4.43 -2.57 3.80
C SER A 188 4.99 -1.82 5.01
N LEU A 189 4.36 -2.03 6.15
CA LEU A 189 4.77 -1.62 7.48
C LEU A 189 4.74 -2.89 8.34
N VAL A 190 5.90 -3.32 8.81
CA VAL A 190 6.02 -4.53 9.65
C VAL A 190 6.56 -4.10 11.00
N ASP A 191 5.82 -4.44 12.05
CA ASP A 191 6.19 -4.20 13.44
C ASP A 191 5.87 -5.42 14.30
N ALA A 192 6.01 -5.29 15.63
CA ALA A 192 5.74 -6.37 16.57
C ALA A 192 4.27 -6.87 16.57
N GLN A 193 3.34 -6.12 15.99
CA GLN A 193 1.92 -6.44 15.92
C GLN A 193 1.54 -7.10 14.59
N GLY A 194 2.48 -7.20 13.65
CA GLY A 194 2.31 -7.90 12.37
C GLY A 194 2.58 -7.00 11.17
N ALA A 195 2.12 -7.45 10.00
CA ALA A 195 2.28 -6.72 8.75
C ALA A 195 1.02 -5.94 8.37
N MET A 196 1.24 -4.71 7.93
CA MET A 196 0.23 -3.83 7.35
C MET A 196 0.68 -3.39 5.97
N ILE A 197 -0.23 -3.45 4.99
CA ILE A 197 0.01 -2.98 3.63
C ILE A 197 -0.86 -1.74 3.41
N LEU A 198 -0.22 -0.62 3.12
CA LEU A 198 -0.88 0.58 2.64
C LEU A 198 -0.85 0.52 1.12
N ALA A 199 -2.01 0.21 0.54
CA ALA A 199 -2.13 0.01 -0.90
C ALA A 199 -2.24 1.34 -1.63
N GLU A 200 -1.47 1.47 -2.70
CA GLU A 200 -1.63 2.48 -3.75
C GLU A 200 -2.57 1.95 -4.85
N GLY A 201 -2.81 0.64 -4.88
CA GLY A 201 -3.90 0.04 -5.63
C GLY A 201 -3.99 -1.47 -5.43
N VAL A 202 -5.11 -1.99 -5.89
CA VAL A 202 -5.47 -3.40 -5.77
C VAL A 202 -6.12 -3.80 -7.09
N THR A 203 -5.67 -4.91 -7.66
CA THR A 203 -6.28 -5.56 -8.82
C THR A 203 -6.72 -6.96 -8.43
N PHE A 204 -7.80 -7.44 -9.04
CA PHE A 204 -8.22 -8.82 -8.84
C PHE A 204 -7.36 -9.73 -9.69
N ASP A 205 -7.03 -10.89 -9.12
CA ASP A 205 -6.41 -11.95 -9.89
C ASP A 205 -7.51 -12.68 -10.65
N ASP A 206 -7.65 -12.35 -11.93
CA ASP A 206 -8.64 -12.97 -12.84
C ASP A 206 -8.09 -14.25 -13.50
N THR A 207 -6.97 -14.80 -12.99
CA THR A 207 -6.43 -16.08 -13.45
C THR A 207 -7.48 -17.17 -13.28
N SER A 208 -7.80 -17.87 -14.36
CA SER A 208 -8.75 -18.98 -14.32
C SER A 208 -8.22 -20.11 -13.44
N ASN A 209 -9.13 -20.91 -12.87
CA ASN A 209 -8.74 -22.07 -12.06
C ASN A 209 -7.85 -23.05 -12.85
N GLU A 210 -8.07 -23.18 -14.15
CA GLU A 210 -7.27 -24.00 -15.06
C GLU A 210 -5.83 -23.46 -15.18
N THR A 211 -5.67 -22.17 -15.47
CA THR A 211 -4.35 -21.54 -15.56
C THR A 211 -3.61 -21.61 -14.23
N ALA A 212 -4.31 -21.37 -13.12
CA ALA A 212 -3.73 -21.47 -11.79
C ALA A 212 -3.27 -22.92 -11.48
N ALA A 213 -4.06 -23.93 -11.87
CA ALA A 213 -3.67 -25.33 -11.71
C ALA A 213 -2.43 -25.67 -12.57
N ASN A 214 -2.39 -25.21 -13.82
CA ASN A 214 -1.25 -25.43 -14.71
C ASN A 214 0.05 -24.80 -14.18
N LEU A 215 0.00 -23.59 -13.63
CA LEU A 215 1.17 -22.94 -13.03
C LEU A 215 1.72 -23.73 -11.83
N VAL A 216 0.83 -24.28 -10.99
CA VAL A 216 1.25 -25.12 -9.85
C VAL A 216 1.84 -26.43 -10.35
N MET A 217 1.24 -27.06 -11.37
CA MET A 217 1.79 -28.29 -11.97
C MET A 217 3.17 -28.05 -12.58
N GLU A 218 3.39 -26.93 -13.26
CA GLU A 218 4.69 -26.54 -13.81
C GLU A 218 5.72 -26.29 -12.71
N GLU A 219 5.37 -25.51 -11.68
CA GLU A 219 6.25 -25.21 -10.53
C GLU A 219 6.68 -26.49 -9.79
N TRP A 220 5.78 -27.47 -9.70
CA TRP A 220 6.03 -28.74 -8.98
C TRP A 220 6.51 -29.86 -9.92
N GLY A 221 6.69 -29.58 -11.21
CA GLY A 221 7.15 -30.55 -12.20
C GLY A 221 6.21 -31.74 -12.43
N VAL A 222 4.92 -31.58 -12.14
CA VAL A 222 3.91 -32.64 -12.31
C VAL A 222 3.37 -32.59 -13.73
N LEU A 223 3.75 -33.57 -14.54
CA LEU A 223 3.13 -33.84 -15.84
C LEU A 223 1.99 -34.84 -15.64
N LEU A 224 0.78 -34.51 -16.10
CA LEU A 224 -0.36 -35.44 -16.18
C LEU A 224 -0.23 -36.39 -17.37
#